data_AF-A0A7C4G4E4-F1
#
_entry.id   AF-A0A7C4G4E4-F1
#
_cell.length_a   1.000
_cell.length_b   1.000
_cell.length_c   1.000
_cell.angle_alpha   90.00
_cell.angle_beta   90.00
_cell.angle_gamma   90.00
#
_symmetry.space_group_name_H-M   'P 1'
#
loop_
_entity.id
_entity.type
_entity.pdbx_description
1 polymer ?
#
loop_
_entity_poly.entity_id
_entity_poly.type
_entity_poly.pdbx_seq_one_letter_code
_entity_poly.pdbx_strand_id
1 'polypeptide(L)'
;MSAHAQAHAHGKHPTAKTFLMVLIALLVLTAVTVAAAGIHFGSPAVNAVIALLIASVKGSLVALFFMHLRYDKPVNAVIFCSGLLFLALFLIFCYIDVGSREVTVPANLKVPAPAAPAKQ
;
A
#
# COMPACT_ATOMS: atom_id res chain seq x y z
N MET A 1 53.01 -2.61 -27.67
CA MET A 1 52.39 -1.71 -26.68
C MET A 1 51.12 -1.14 -27.28
N SER A 2 49.98 -1.78 -27.08
CA SER A 2 48.68 -1.25 -27.51
C SER A 2 47.91 -0.83 -26.27
N ALA A 3 47.78 0.48 -26.11
CA ALA A 3 46.99 1.10 -25.06
C ALA A 3 45.51 0.74 -25.26
N HIS A 4 44.98 -0.13 -24.40
CA HIS A 4 43.54 -0.25 -24.20
C HIS A 4 43.06 1.00 -23.45
N ALA A 5 42.83 2.10 -24.18
CA ALA A 5 42.01 3.20 -23.71
C ALA A 5 40.55 2.71 -23.66
N GLN A 6 40.21 2.03 -22.57
CA GLN A 6 38.84 1.67 -22.25
C GLN A 6 38.10 2.97 -21.91
N ALA A 7 37.40 3.51 -22.91
CA ALA A 7 36.48 4.62 -22.74
C ALA A 7 35.44 4.21 -21.70
N HIS A 8 35.52 4.82 -20.51
CA HIS A 8 34.55 4.67 -19.45
C HIS A 8 33.21 5.21 -19.95
N ALA A 9 32.33 4.30 -20.39
CA ALA A 9 30.94 4.62 -20.66
C ALA A 9 30.34 5.22 -19.39
N HIS A 10 29.98 6.50 -19.43
CA HIS A 10 29.17 7.14 -18.41
C HIS A 10 27.79 6.48 -18.39
N GLY A 11 27.70 5.37 -17.66
CA GLY A 11 26.44 4.74 -17.31
C GLY A 11 25.55 5.81 -16.69
N LYS A 12 24.34 5.94 -17.24
CA LYS A 12 23.32 6.89 -16.84
C LYS A 12 22.78 6.47 -15.47
N HIS A 13 23.61 6.60 -14.43
CA HIS A 13 23.22 6.31 -13.06
C HIS A 13 22.05 7.23 -12.69
N PRO A 14 21.00 6.70 -12.04
CA PRO A 14 19.90 7.53 -11.59
C PRO A 14 20.46 8.66 -10.73
N THR A 15 20.32 9.88 -11.23
CA THR A 15 20.85 11.08 -10.58
C THR A 15 20.14 11.30 -9.26
N ALA A 16 20.87 11.76 -8.23
CA ALA A 16 20.32 12.11 -6.91
C ALA A 16 19.07 13.01 -6.99
N LYS A 17 18.94 13.82 -8.07
CA LYS A 17 17.76 14.62 -8.39
C LYS A 17 16.47 13.80 -8.50
N THR A 18 16.51 12.61 -9.10
CA THR A 18 15.33 11.75 -9.26
C THR A 18 14.82 11.26 -7.91
N PHE A 19 15.72 10.79 -7.04
CA PHE A 19 15.36 10.36 -5.69
C PHE A 19 14.81 11.52 -4.84
N LEU A 20 15.38 12.72 -4.99
CA LEU A 20 14.89 13.92 -4.31
C LEU A 20 13.47 14.31 -4.76
N MET A 21 13.17 14.25 -6.06
CA MET A 21 11.81 14.52 -6.56
C MET A 21 10.80 13.48 -6.05
N VAL A 22 11.17 12.20 -6.04
CA VAL A 22 10.30 11.13 -5.53
C VAL A 22 10.07 11.30 -4.03
N LEU A 23 11.10 11.68 -3.26
CA LEU A 23 10.96 11.98 -1.84
C LEU A 23 9.96 13.11 -1.59
N ILE A 24 10.02 14.20 -2.36
CA ILE A 24 9.05 15.30 -2.27
C ILE A 24 7.64 14.79 -2.60
N ALA A 25 7.47 14.00 -3.66
CA ALA A 25 6.18 13.41 -4.01
C ALA A 25 5.63 12.52 -2.87
N LEU A 26 6.47 11.72 -2.22
CA LEU A 26 6.08 10.89 -1.07
C LEU A 26 5.68 11.72 0.14
N LEU A 27 6.35 12.84 0.40
CA LEU A 27 5.97 13.77 1.47
C LEU A 27 4.61 14.41 1.19
N VAL A 28 4.35 14.85 -0.04
CA VAL A 28 3.04 15.38 -0.44
C VAL A 28 1.95 14.33 -0.27
N LEU A 29 2.16 13.10 -0.79
CA LEU A 29 1.20 12.02 -0.59
C LEU A 29 1.00 11.70 0.89
N THR A 30 1.99 11.95 1.75
CA THR A 30 1.87 11.76 3.20
C THR A 30 1.03 12.82 3.88
N ALA A 31 1.19 14.08 3.51
CA ALA A 31 0.26 15.12 3.92
C ALA A 31 -1.18 14.78 3.48
N VAL A 32 -1.36 14.28 2.25
CA VAL A 32 -2.67 13.85 1.73
C VAL A 32 -3.25 12.70 2.56
N THR A 33 -2.46 11.70 2.94
CA THR A 33 -2.94 10.61 3.81
C THR A 33 -3.38 11.10 5.18
N VAL A 34 -2.61 12.01 5.79
CA VAL A 34 -2.95 12.58 7.09
C VAL A 34 -4.25 13.41 7.00
N ALA A 35 -4.40 14.19 5.93
CA ALA A 35 -5.63 14.94 5.68
C ALA A 35 -6.84 13.99 5.47
N ALA A 36 -6.67 12.95 4.67
CA ALA A 36 -7.70 11.95 4.42
C ALA A 36 -8.09 11.17 5.70
N ALA A 37 -7.16 10.95 6.61
CA ALA A 37 -7.43 10.27 7.89
C ALA A 37 -8.37 11.08 8.81
N GLY A 38 -8.46 12.40 8.63
CA GLY A 38 -9.41 13.25 9.36
C GLY A 38 -10.82 13.28 8.77
N ILE A 39 -11.02 12.79 7.54
CA ILE A 39 -12.29 12.87 6.82
C ILE A 39 -13.05 11.55 6.97
N HIS A 40 -14.31 11.63 7.38
CA HIS A 40 -15.20 10.46 7.44
C HIS A 40 -16.06 10.40 6.18
N PHE A 41 -15.81 9.44 5.29
CA PHE A 41 -16.54 9.25 4.02
C PHE A 41 -17.85 8.44 4.19
N GLY A 42 -18.45 8.49 5.37
CA GLY A 42 -19.76 7.89 5.67
C GLY A 42 -19.75 6.40 6.03
N SER A 43 -18.86 5.59 5.47
CA SER A 43 -18.73 4.16 5.82
C SER A 43 -17.30 3.78 6.20
N PRO A 44 -17.07 3.02 7.29
CA PRO A 44 -15.75 2.52 7.67
C PRO A 44 -15.06 1.73 6.56
N ALA A 45 -15.84 0.97 5.77
CA ALA A 45 -15.32 0.22 4.63
C ALA A 45 -14.81 1.14 3.51
N VAL A 46 -15.53 2.21 3.21
CA VAL A 46 -15.15 3.20 2.19
C VAL A 46 -13.89 3.95 2.63
N ASN A 47 -13.79 4.33 3.90
CA ASN A 47 -12.58 4.94 4.47
C ASN A 47 -11.36 4.01 4.31
N ALA A 48 -11.53 2.72 4.61
CA ALA A 48 -10.45 1.73 4.48
C ALA A 48 -10.00 1.55 3.03
N VAL A 49 -10.93 1.46 2.07
CA VAL A 49 -10.61 1.36 0.64
C VAL A 49 -9.86 2.60 0.15
N ILE A 50 -10.30 3.80 0.51
CA ILE A 50 -9.62 5.05 0.15
C ILE A 50 -8.21 5.09 0.76
N ALA A 51 -8.05 4.71 2.02
CA ALA A 51 -6.76 4.65 2.69
C ALA A 51 -5.81 3.64 2.00
N LEU A 52 -6.31 2.46 1.63
CA LEU A 52 -5.59 1.45 0.88
C LEU A 52 -5.16 1.94 -0.50
N LEU A 53 -6.03 2.64 -1.23
CA LEU A 53 -5.69 3.22 -2.53
C LEU A 53 -4.54 4.23 -2.43
N ILE A 54 -4.61 5.17 -1.48
CA ILE A 54 -3.55 6.15 -1.26
C ILE A 54 -2.24 5.45 -0.85
N ALA A 55 -2.33 4.44 0.02
CA ALA A 55 -1.18 3.64 0.42
C ALA A 55 -0.57 2.87 -0.76
N SER A 56 -1.37 2.29 -1.64
CA SER A 56 -0.91 1.61 -2.85
C SER A 56 -0.14 2.55 -3.78
N VAL A 57 -0.64 3.76 -4.02
CA VAL A 57 0.07 4.74 -4.86
C VAL A 57 1.44 5.08 -4.27
N LYS A 58 1.52 5.34 -2.95
CA LYS A 58 2.81 5.55 -2.26
C LYS A 58 3.73 4.35 -2.39
N GLY A 59 3.19 3.15 -2.13
CA GLY A 59 3.92 1.89 -2.21
C GLY A 59 4.50 1.65 -3.61
N SER A 60 3.75 1.97 -4.67
CA SER A 60 4.22 1.87 -6.05
C SER A 60 5.37 2.84 -6.34
N LEU A 61 5.30 4.09 -5.87
CA LEU A 61 6.42 5.05 -5.98
C LEU A 61 7.67 4.54 -5.26
N VAL A 62 7.52 3.97 -4.06
CA VAL A 62 8.64 3.37 -3.32
C VAL A 62 9.21 2.17 -4.06
N ALA A 63 8.35 1.26 -4.53
CA ALA A 63 8.76 0.06 -5.25
C ALA A 63 9.51 0.38 -6.55
N LEU A 64 8.97 1.31 -7.36
CA LEU A 64 9.56 1.66 -8.65
C LEU A 64 10.93 2.32 -8.51
N PHE A 65 11.09 3.25 -7.56
CA PHE A 65 12.31 4.05 -7.45
C PHE A 65 13.28 3.55 -6.38
N PHE A 66 12.82 3.34 -5.14
CA PHE A 66 13.71 2.97 -4.02
C PHE A 66 14.00 1.47 -3.96
N MET A 67 13.08 0.60 -4.41
CA MET A 67 13.36 -0.84 -4.57
C MET A 67 13.96 -1.18 -5.94
N HIS A 68 14.31 -0.17 -6.73
CA HIS A 68 14.96 -0.33 -8.04
C HIS A 68 14.16 -1.15 -9.08
N LEU A 69 12.87 -1.45 -8.88
CA LEU A 69 12.07 -2.21 -9.86
C LEU A 69 12.09 -1.59 -11.27
N ARG A 70 12.17 -0.25 -11.36
CA ARG A 70 12.23 0.47 -12.65
C ARG A 70 13.50 0.16 -13.44
N TYR A 71 14.60 -0.16 -12.76
CA TYR A 71 15.94 -0.30 -13.31
C TYR A 71 16.48 -1.74 -13.27
N ASP A 72 15.80 -2.63 -12.56
CA ASP A 72 16.16 -4.04 -12.38
C ASP A 72 15.43 -4.95 -13.40
N LYS A 73 15.68 -6.26 -13.31
CA LYS A 73 15.08 -7.28 -14.18
C LYS A 73 13.55 -7.32 -14.01
N PRO A 74 12.80 -7.58 -15.11
CA PRO A 74 11.34 -7.65 -15.07
C PRO A 74 10.81 -8.76 -14.15
N VAL A 75 11.62 -9.79 -13.86
CA VAL A 75 11.28 -10.86 -12.91
C VAL A 75 10.94 -10.31 -11.52
N ASN A 76 11.66 -9.27 -11.05
CA ASN A 76 11.40 -8.67 -9.73
C ASN A 76 10.05 -7.96 -9.69
N ALA A 77 9.62 -7.37 -10.81
CA ALA A 77 8.30 -6.78 -10.93
C ALA A 77 7.19 -7.86 -10.91
N VAL A 78 7.41 -9.01 -11.55
CA VAL A 78 6.44 -10.13 -11.51
C VAL A 78 6.28 -10.69 -10.09
N ILE A 79 7.39 -10.88 -9.36
CA ILE A 79 7.36 -11.36 -7.97
C ILE A 79 6.66 -10.35 -7.06
N PHE A 80 6.92 -9.05 -7.24
CA PHE A 80 6.23 -8.01 -6.48
C PHE A 80 4.72 -7.98 -6.78
N CYS A 81 4.34 -8.04 -8.05
CA CYS A 81 2.93 -8.08 -8.46
C CYS A 81 2.21 -9.34 -7.98
N SER A 82 2.86 -10.51 -7.97
CA SER A 82 2.27 -11.72 -7.41
C SER A 82 2.05 -11.59 -5.90
N GLY A 83 3.01 -11.03 -5.17
CA GLY A 83 2.85 -10.71 -3.74
C GLY A 83 1.67 -9.77 -3.48
N LEU A 84 1.52 -8.71 -4.27
CA LEU A 84 0.37 -7.80 -4.17
C LEU A 84 -0.97 -8.48 -4.50
N LEU A 85 -0.99 -9.38 -5.49
CA LEU A 85 -2.18 -10.17 -5.83
C LEU A 85 -2.62 -11.04 -4.64
N PHE A 86 -1.69 -11.79 -4.06
CA PHE A 86 -1.99 -12.64 -2.90
C PHE A 86 -2.41 -11.80 -1.68
N LEU A 87 -1.76 -10.65 -1.44
CA LEU A 87 -2.16 -9.72 -0.39
C LEU A 87 -3.60 -9.23 -0.60
N ALA A 88 -3.95 -8.80 -1.82
CA ALA A 88 -5.30 -8.34 -2.13
C ALA A 88 -6.33 -9.45 -1.91
N LEU A 89 -6.02 -10.67 -2.35
CA LEU A 89 -6.88 -11.85 -2.15
C LEU A 89 -7.10 -12.14 -0.66
N PHE A 90 -6.04 -12.10 0.15
CA PHE A 90 -6.16 -12.27 1.60
C PHE A 90 -6.99 -11.16 2.26
N LEU A 91 -6.78 -9.90 1.88
CA LEU A 91 -7.56 -8.80 2.45
C LEU A 91 -9.05 -8.94 2.12
N ILE A 92 -9.40 -9.33 0.89
CA ILE A 92 -10.79 -9.55 0.48
C ILE A 92 -11.41 -10.69 1.29
N PHE A 93 -10.72 -11.82 1.42
CA PHE A 93 -11.22 -12.96 2.19
C PHE A 93 -11.36 -12.64 3.68
N CYS A 94 -10.40 -11.94 4.28
CA CYS A 94 -10.52 -11.47 5.66
C CYS A 94 -11.72 -10.52 5.83
N TYR A 95 -11.95 -9.62 4.87
CA TYR A 95 -13.09 -8.71 4.93
C TYR A 95 -14.44 -9.46 4.87
N ILE A 96 -14.56 -10.43 3.98
CA ILE A 96 -15.76 -11.29 3.87
C ILE A 96 -15.94 -12.12 5.14
N ASP A 97 -14.87 -12.73 5.64
CA ASP A 97 -14.90 -13.53 6.86
C ASP A 97 -15.42 -12.72 8.05
N VAL A 98 -14.83 -11.55 8.32
CA VAL A 98 -15.26 -10.65 9.40
C VAL A 98 -16.72 -10.23 9.23
N GLY A 99 -17.15 -9.93 7.99
CA GLY A 99 -18.54 -9.56 7.70
C GLY A 99 -19.54 -10.71 7.87
N SER A 100 -19.09 -11.96 7.78
CA SER A 100 -19.92 -13.17 7.94
C SER A 100 -20.03 -13.69 9.37
N ARG A 101 -19.22 -13.16 10.30
CA ARG A 101 -19.23 -13.59 11.71
C ARG A 101 -20.48 -13.09 12.42
N GLU A 102 -21.28 -14.02 12.94
CA GLU A 102 -22.34 -13.68 13.88
C GLU A 102 -21.77 -13.46 15.28
N VAL A 103 -22.22 -12.40 15.95
CA VAL A 103 -21.86 -12.11 17.34
C VAL A 103 -22.63 -13.08 18.23
N THR A 104 -22.01 -14.20 18.57
CA THR A 104 -22.55 -15.14 19.56
C THR A 104 -22.19 -14.69 20.97
N VAL A 105 -23.21 -14.26 21.72
CA VAL A 105 -23.07 -13.98 23.16
C VAL A 105 -23.15 -15.32 23.90
N PRO A 106 -22.10 -15.74 24.64
CA PRO A 106 -22.14 -17.02 25.33
C PRO A 106 -23.17 -16.96 26.46
N ALA A 107 -23.95 -18.03 26.62
CA ALA A 107 -25.09 -18.09 27.54
C ALA A 107 -24.74 -17.80 29.02
N ASN A 108 -23.46 -17.98 29.39
CA ASN A 108 -22.95 -17.71 30.74
C ASN A 108 -22.51 -16.26 30.97
N LEU A 109 -22.55 -15.38 29.97
CA LEU A 109 -22.17 -13.98 30.10
C LEU A 109 -23.33 -13.16 30.67
N LYS A 110 -23.29 -12.85 31.97
CA LYS A 110 -24.20 -11.88 32.61
C LYS A 110 -23.80 -10.46 32.18
N VAL A 111 -24.10 -10.09 30.95
CA VAL A 111 -23.99 -8.70 30.47
C VAL A 111 -25.42 -8.20 30.25
N PRO A 112 -25.77 -6.98 30.73
CA PRO A 112 -27.07 -6.36 30.43
C PRO A 112 -27.31 -6.40 28.91
N ALA A 113 -28.51 -6.82 28.50
CA ALA A 113 -28.85 -7.02 27.08
C ALA A 113 -28.39 -5.81 26.24
N PRO A 114 -27.63 -6.02 25.14
CA PRO A 114 -27.26 -4.91 24.27
C PRO A 114 -28.54 -4.24 23.77
N ALA A 115 -28.65 -2.92 23.93
CA ALA A 115 -29.70 -2.17 23.25
C ALA A 115 -29.60 -2.49 21.75
N ALA A 116 -30.70 -2.97 21.17
CA ALA A 116 -30.74 -3.46 19.79
C ALA A 116 -30.00 -2.48 18.85
N PRO A 117 -29.11 -2.95 17.96
CA PRO A 117 -28.50 -2.07 16.99
C PRO A 117 -29.63 -1.47 16.14
N ALA A 118 -29.76 -0.14 16.20
CA ALA A 118 -30.63 0.59 15.30
C ALA A 118 -30.21 0.21 13.88
N LYS A 119 -31.15 -0.38 13.12
CA LYS A 119 -30.97 -0.68 11.70
C LYS A 119 -30.44 0.60 11.03
N GLN A 120 -29.23 0.54 10.49
CA GLN A 120 -28.75 1.50 9.49
C GLN A 120 -29.45 1.24 8.16
#